data_AF-C8W9Q8-F1
#
_entry.id   AF-C8W9Q8-F1
#
_cell.length_a   1.000
_cell.length_b   1.000
_cell.length_c   1.000
_cell.angle_alpha   90.00
_cell.angle_beta   90.00
_cell.angle_gamma   90.00
#
_symmetry.space_group_name_H-M   'P 1'
#
loop_
_entity.id
_entity.type
_entity.pdbx_description
1 polymer ?
#
loop_
_entity_poly.entity_id
_entity_poly.type
_entity_poly.pdbx_seq_one_letter_code
_entity_poly.pdbx_strand_id
1 'polypeptide(L)'
;MSDDFRKLVTALQSDYSLAIDFLDDPSCFLKNYQLNENEYKALSTSDFSLLAELCGSEQVAAGALSGAHSSLCTKTTPVIK
;
A
#
# COMPACT_ATOMS: atom_id res chain seq x y z
N MET A 1 13.34 -8.51 3.67
CA MET A 1 11.89 -8.50 3.51
C MET A 1 11.36 -9.92 3.66
N SER A 2 10.27 -10.11 4.40
CA SER A 2 9.61 -11.41 4.53
C SER A 2 8.83 -11.79 3.27
N ASP A 3 8.67 -13.10 3.02
CA ASP A 3 7.87 -13.59 1.88
C ASP A 3 6.39 -13.16 1.99
N ASP A 4 5.87 -13.08 3.21
CA ASP A 4 4.48 -12.65 3.45
C ASP A 4 4.29 -11.16 3.19
N PHE A 5 5.24 -10.31 3.59
CA PHE A 5 5.20 -8.89 3.23
C PHE A 5 5.27 -8.69 1.71
N ARG A 6 6.05 -9.50 0.99
CA ARG A 6 6.13 -9.41 -0.48
C ARG A 6 4.80 -9.76 -1.14
N LYS A 7 4.16 -10.83 -0.68
CA LYS A 7 2.83 -11.24 -1.16
C LYS A 7 1.80 -10.18 -0.84
N LEU A 8 1.86 -9.61 0.37
CA LEU A 8 0.97 -8.54 0.81
C LEU A 8 1.09 -7.30 -0.08
N VAL A 9 2.30 -6.80 -0.31
CA VAL A 9 2.53 -5.64 -1.18
C VAL A 9 2.05 -5.92 -2.62
N THR A 10 2.29 -7.11 -3.14
CA THR A 10 1.82 -7.51 -4.47
C THR A 10 0.28 -7.58 -4.52
N ALA A 11 -0.35 -8.09 -3.46
CA ALA A 11 -1.80 -8.14 -3.34
C ALA A 11 -2.41 -6.73 -3.25
N LEU A 12 -1.82 -5.82 -2.45
CA LEU A 12 -2.24 -4.43 -2.34
C LEU A 12 -2.12 -3.67 -3.69
N GLN A 13 -1.12 -4.02 -4.50
CA GLN A 13 -0.93 -3.45 -5.84
C GLN A 13 -1.91 -4.00 -6.89
N SER A 14 -2.31 -5.27 -6.76
CA SER A 14 -3.14 -5.96 -7.76
C SER A 14 -4.63 -5.96 -7.41
N ASP A 15 -4.97 -5.82 -6.13
CA ASP A 15 -6.33 -5.92 -5.60
C ASP A 15 -6.70 -4.63 -4.85
N TYR A 16 -7.46 -3.79 -5.53
CA TYR A 16 -7.88 -2.50 -5.02
C TYR A 16 -8.85 -2.63 -3.82
N SER A 17 -9.61 -3.72 -3.73
CA SER A 17 -10.49 -3.96 -2.59
C SER A 17 -9.69 -4.23 -1.32
N LEU A 18 -8.61 -5.01 -1.43
CA LEU A 18 -7.69 -5.22 -0.31
C LEU A 18 -6.97 -3.93 0.11
N ALA A 19 -6.63 -3.07 -0.86
CA ALA A 19 -6.04 -1.77 -0.56
C ALA A 19 -7.03 -0.87 0.21
N ILE A 20 -8.32 -0.88 -0.14
CA ILE A 20 -9.36 -0.14 0.61
C ILE A 20 -9.49 -0.69 2.04
N ASP A 21 -9.60 -2.00 2.21
CA ASP A 21 -9.72 -2.62 3.55
C ASP A 21 -8.48 -2.34 4.41
N PHE A 22 -7.30 -2.34 3.79
CA PHE A 22 -6.05 -1.95 4.43
C PHE A 22 -6.03 -0.47 4.83
N LEU A 23 -6.59 0.43 4.02
CA LEU A 23 -6.67 1.86 4.35
C LEU A 23 -7.74 2.16 5.41
N ASP A 24 -8.79 1.35 5.48
CA ASP A 24 -9.87 1.49 6.48
C ASP A 24 -9.38 1.11 7.89
N ASP A 25 -8.74 -0.05 8.04
CA ASP A 25 -8.10 -0.45 9.30
C ASP A 25 -6.79 -1.22 9.06
N PRO A 26 -5.67 -0.51 8.86
CA PRO A 26 -4.37 -1.14 8.61
C PRO A 26 -3.93 -1.97 9.82
N SER A 27 -4.24 -1.58 11.05
CA SER A 27 -3.80 -2.31 12.24
C SER A 27 -4.50 -3.67 12.38
N CYS A 28 -5.81 -3.71 12.10
CA CYS A 28 -6.57 -4.95 12.10
C CYS A 28 -6.23 -5.83 10.90
N PHE A 29 -6.02 -5.24 9.72
CA PHE A 29 -5.64 -5.95 8.51
C PHE A 29 -4.27 -6.63 8.67
N LEU A 30 -3.27 -5.90 9.16
CA LEU A 30 -1.90 -6.38 9.34
C LEU A 30 -1.78 -7.46 10.43
N LYS A 31 -2.73 -7.56 11.37
CA LYS A 31 -2.76 -8.63 12.39
C LYS A 31 -2.88 -10.04 11.80
N ASN A 32 -3.44 -10.15 10.60
CA ASN A 32 -3.58 -11.45 9.92
C ASN A 32 -2.30 -11.88 9.18
N TYR A 33 -1.28 -11.02 9.14
CA TYR A 33 -0.02 -11.27 8.46
C TYR A 33 1.13 -11.39 9.46
N GLN A 34 2.06 -12.32 9.21
CA GLN A 34 3.29 -12.41 9.99
C GLN A 34 4.31 -11.38 9.50
N LEU A 35 4.18 -10.16 10.00
CA LEU A 35 5.08 -9.06 9.68
C LEU A 35 6.04 -8.79 10.84
N ASN A 36 7.28 -8.41 10.50
CA ASN A 36 8.21 -7.91 11.50
C ASN A 36 7.78 -6.52 12.00
N GLU A 37 8.26 -6.11 13.19
CA GLU A 37 7.92 -4.79 13.76
C GLU A 37 8.20 -3.63 12.80
N ASN A 38 9.31 -3.68 12.06
CA ASN A 38 9.64 -2.67 11.06
C ASN A 38 8.67 -2.66 9.87
N GLU A 39 8.25 -3.85 9.40
CA GLU A 39 7.31 -4.02 8.28
C GLU A 39 5.90 -3.58 8.68
N TYR A 40 5.45 -4.00 9.85
CA TYR A 40 4.19 -3.58 10.44
C TYR A 40 4.16 -2.07 10.62
N LYS A 41 5.23 -1.49 11.19
CA LYS A 41 5.32 -0.05 11.40
C LYS A 41 5.29 0.70 10.07
N ALA A 42 6.08 0.28 9.09
CA ALA A 42 6.12 0.90 7.76
C ALA A 42 4.73 0.97 7.10
N LEU A 43 3.97 -0.14 7.16
CA LEU A 43 2.62 -0.21 6.61
C LEU A 43 1.59 0.56 7.46
N SER A 44 1.61 0.38 8.77
CA SER A 44 0.72 1.07 9.71
C SER A 44 0.86 2.58 9.66
N THR A 45 2.09 3.11 9.49
CA THR A 45 2.34 4.55 9.39
C THR A 45 2.38 5.06 7.96
N SER A 46 2.17 4.19 6.97
CA SER A 46 2.29 4.52 5.54
C SER A 46 3.61 5.23 5.21
N ASP A 47 4.70 4.82 5.85
CA ASP A 47 6.00 5.48 5.71
C ASP A 47 6.70 5.01 4.43
N PHE A 48 6.63 5.84 3.39
CA PHE A 48 7.24 5.56 2.09
C PHE A 48 8.74 5.30 2.18
N SER A 49 9.47 6.07 2.98
CA SER A 49 10.92 5.95 3.11
C SER A 49 11.28 4.61 3.75
N LEU A 50 10.57 4.23 4.81
CA LEU A 50 10.78 2.93 5.47
C LEU A 50 10.38 1.77 4.55
N LEU A 51 9.30 1.89 3.79
CA LEU A 51 8.86 0.89 2.81
C LEU A 51 9.87 0.72 1.67
N ALA A 52 10.44 1.81 1.16
CA ALA A 52 11.45 1.77 0.11
C ALA A 52 12.72 1.07 0.59
N GLU A 53 13.15 1.35 1.83
CA GLU A 53 14.29 0.71 2.48
C GLU A 53 14.04 -0.80 2.69
N LEU A 54 12.84 -1.17 3.18
CA LEU A 54 12.45 -2.57 3.41
C LEU A 54 12.28 -3.38 2.10
N CYS A 55 11.74 -2.74 1.06
CA CYS A 55 11.56 -3.35 -0.25
C CYS A 55 12.86 -3.39 -1.08
N GLY A 56 13.87 -2.59 -0.71
CA GLY A 56 15.05 -2.35 -1.54
C GLY A 56 14.72 -1.73 -2.91
N SER A 57 13.49 -1.22 -3.08
CA SER A 57 12.98 -0.67 -4.33
C SER A 57 11.86 0.32 -4.05
N GLU A 58 12.12 1.57 -4.42
CA GLU A 58 11.14 2.66 -4.34
C GLU A 58 9.90 2.38 -5.21
N GLN A 59 10.03 1.61 -6.29
CA GLN A 59 8.90 1.28 -7.19
C GLN A 59 7.90 0.36 -6.49
N VAL A 60 8.40 -0.58 -5.67
CA VAL A 60 7.57 -1.50 -4.91
C VAL A 60 6.88 -0.78 -3.75
N ALA A 61 7.61 0.10 -3.06
CA ALA A 61 7.05 0.97 -2.02
C ALA A 61 6.00 1.94 -2.58
N ALA A 62 6.29 2.53 -3.75
CA ALA A 62 5.35 3.38 -4.47
C ALA A 62 4.11 2.61 -4.86
N GLY A 63 4.20 1.38 -5.38
CA GLY A 63 3.00 0.60 -5.71
C GLY A 63 2.16 0.22 -4.49
N ALA A 64 2.79 -0.10 -3.35
CA ALA A 64 2.07 -0.40 -2.11
C ALA A 64 1.23 0.79 -1.62
N LEU A 65 1.78 2.01 -1.72
CA LEU A 65 1.12 3.24 -1.30
C LEU A 65 0.28 3.89 -2.40
N SER A 66 0.59 3.62 -3.67
CA SER A 66 -0.11 4.17 -4.84
C SER A 66 -1.47 3.51 -5.07
N GLY A 67 -1.78 2.41 -4.36
CA GLY A 67 -3.15 1.94 -4.18
C GLY A 67 -4.04 2.99 -3.50
N ALA A 68 -3.47 3.87 -2.67
CA ALA A 68 -4.08 5.13 -2.30
C ALA A 68 -3.93 6.11 -3.47
N HIS A 69 -4.69 5.86 -4.54
CA HIS A 69 -4.82 6.82 -5.62
C HIS A 69 -5.28 8.15 -5.04
N SER A 70 -4.34 9.09 -5.00
CA SER A 70 -4.48 10.47 -5.45
C SER A 70 -5.88 11.05 -5.24
N SER A 71 -5.97 12.01 -4.32
CA SER A 71 -7.05 13.00 -4.23
C SER A 71 -7.22 13.88 -5.50
N LEU A 72 -6.66 13.47 -6.64
CA LEU A 72 -6.98 13.93 -7.99
C LEU A 72 -7.77 12.86 -8.77
N CYS A 73 -8.96 12.50 -8.27
CA CYS A 73 -10.07 12.23 -9.20
C CYS A 73 -10.86 13.54 -9.38
N THR A 74 -10.21 14.56 -9.95
CA THR A 74 -10.97 15.60 -10.63
C THR A 74 -11.59 14.93 -11.84
N LYS A 75 -12.87 14.60 -11.73
CA LYS A 75 -13.73 14.18 -12.83
C LYS A 75 -13.87 15.31 -13.83
N THR A 76 -12.79 15.65 -14.54
CA THR A 76 -12.85 16.56 -15.68
C THR A 76 -13.26 15.72 -16.87
N THR A 77 -14.55 15.43 -16.94
CA THR A 77 -15.21 15.00 -18.16
C THR A 77 -14.87 16.05 -19.23
N PRO A 78 -14.21 15.72 -20.35
CA PRO A 78 -14.23 16.62 -21.48
C PRO A 78 -15.64 16.50 -22.08
N VAL A 79 -16.52 17.45 -21.75
CA VAL A 79 -17.67 17.74 -22.60
C VAL A 79 -17.08 18.39 -23.85
N ILE A 80 -16.83 17.58 -24.86
CA ILE A 80 -16.55 18.06 -26.21
C ILE A 80 -17.91 18.44 -26.79
N LYS A 81 -18.12 19.73 -27.05
CA LYS A 81 -19.26 20.28 -27.78
C LYS A 81 -18.76 20.91 -29.07
#